data_AF-A0A550GPL3-F1
#
_entry.id   AF-A0A550GPL3-F1
#
_cell.length_a   1.000
_cell.length_b   1.000
_cell.length_c   1.000
_cell.angle_alpha   90.00
_cell.angle_beta   90.00
_cell.angle_gamma   90.00
#
_symmetry.space_group_name_H-M   'P 1'
#
loop_
_entity.id
_entity.type
_entity.pdbx_description
1 polymer ?
#
loop_
_entity_poly.entity_id
_entity_poly.type
_entity_poly.pdbx_seq_one_letter_code
_entity_poly.pdbx_strand_id
1 'polypeptide(L)' 'RCQGGLYVKELVSGDEGRTKPSVSELLENRAKPLKLDVLNVIMDEQSKVK' A
#
# COMPACT_ATOMS: atom_id res chain seq x y z
N ARG A 1 -4.59 -6.86 4.43
CA ARG A 1 -5.73 -5.97 4.08
C ARG A 1 -5.32 -4.54 4.39
N CYS A 2 -5.66 -3.57 3.56
CA CYS A 2 -5.36 -2.15 3.78
C CYS A 2 -6.61 -1.30 3.55
N GLN A 3 -6.55 -0.03 3.96
CA GLN A 3 -7.58 0.97 3.65
C GLN A 3 -7.51 1.37 2.16
N GLY A 4 -8.64 1.84 1.63
CA GLY A 4 -8.69 2.40 0.28
C GLY A 4 -7.79 3.62 0.14
N GLY A 5 -7.17 3.78 -1.04
CA GLY A 5 -6.24 4.87 -1.31
C GLY A 5 -4.79 4.63 -0.87
N LEU A 6 -4.48 3.46 -0.28
CA LEU A 6 -3.08 3.10 0.01
C LEU A 6 -2.30 2.80 -1.27
N TYR A 7 -1.18 3.47 -1.41
CA TYR A 7 -0.19 3.29 -2.47
C TYR A 7 0.81 2.19 -2.07
N VAL A 8 0.51 0.94 -2.44
CA VAL A 8 1.28 -0.23 -1.96
C VAL A 8 2.72 -0.24 -2.48
N LYS A 9 2.99 0.26 -3.68
CA LYS A 9 4.37 0.28 -4.23
C LYS A 9 5.26 1.25 -3.45
N GLU A 10 4.67 2.35 -3.00
CA GLU A 10 5.28 3.43 -2.24
C GLU A 10 5.52 2.98 -0.80
N LEU A 11 4.57 2.26 -0.19
CA LEU A 11 4.77 1.58 1.09
C LEU A 11 5.98 0.63 1.06
N VAL A 12 6.19 -0.09 -0.05
CA VAL A 12 7.34 -0.98 -0.20
C VAL A 12 8.63 -0.19 -0.42
N SER A 13 8.64 0.71 -1.40
CA SER A 13 9.86 1.41 -1.82
C SER A 13 10.28 2.56 -0.91
N GLY A 14 9.39 3.05 -0.05
CA GLY A 14 9.59 4.24 0.77
C GLY A 14 9.43 5.56 0.01
N ASP A 15 9.26 5.50 -1.32
CA ASP A 15 9.00 6.68 -2.16
C ASP A 15 9.99 7.82 -1.88
N GLU A 16 11.28 7.48 -1.89
CA GLU A 16 12.40 8.38 -1.56
C GLU A 16 12.27 9.06 -0.18
N GLY A 17 11.66 8.36 0.77
CA GLY A 17 11.45 8.83 2.15
C GLY A 17 10.16 9.63 2.34
N ARG A 18 9.33 9.81 1.30
CA ARG A 18 8.02 10.47 1.41
C ARG A 18 6.98 9.58 2.12
N THR A 19 7.16 8.27 2.09
CA THR A 19 6.27 7.31 2.76
C THR A 19 6.94 6.73 4.00
N LYS A 20 6.34 6.96 5.18
CA LYS A 20 6.83 6.48 6.48
C LYS A 20 5.70 5.98 7.40
N PRO A 21 5.88 4.83 8.09
CA PRO A 21 6.99 3.88 7.90
C PRO A 21 6.88 3.18 6.53
N SER A 22 8.01 2.67 6.01
CA SER A 22 8.05 1.87 4.79
C SER A 22 8.83 0.57 4.98
N VAL A 23 8.62 -0.41 4.09
CA VAL A 23 9.36 -1.68 4.12
C VAL A 23 10.85 -1.45 3.90
N SER A 24 11.21 -0.55 2.98
CA SER A 24 12.59 -0.15 2.74
C SER A 24 13.25 0.46 3.99
N GLU A 25 12.53 1.32 4.73
CA GLU A 25 13.01 1.92 5.98
C GLU A 25 13.15 0.87 7.10
N LEU A 26 12.17 -0.02 7.26
CA LEU A 26 12.22 -1.09 8.27
C LEU A 26 13.38 -2.07 8.09
N LEU A 27 13.79 -2.34 6.85
CA LEU A 27 14.85 -3.30 6.52
C LEU A 27 16.22 -2.63 6.33
N GLU A 28 16.30 -1.30 6.48
CA GLU A 28 17.51 -0.50 6.24
C GLU A 28 18.16 -0.80 4.87
N ASN A 29 17.34 -1.12 3.87
CA ASN A 29 17.78 -1.51 2.54
C ASN A 29 16.79 -1.05 1.47
N ARG A 30 17.28 -0.84 0.24
CA ARG A 30 16.42 -0.46 -0.89
C ARG A 30 15.52 -1.64 -1.27
N ALA A 31 14.21 -1.41 -1.20
CA ALA A 31 13.20 -2.37 -1.63
C ALA A 31 12.48 -1.87 -2.89
N LYS A 32 12.15 -2.78 -3.81
CA LYS A 32 11.32 -2.50 -4.98
C LYS A 32 10.32 -3.64 -5.17
N PRO A 33 9.02 -3.34 -5.38
CA PRO A 33 8.06 -4.37 -5.70
C PRO A 33 8.39 -5.01 -7.06
N LEU A 34 8.53 -6.34 -7.08
CA LEU A 34 8.73 -7.11 -8.32
C LEU A 34 7.40 -7.39 -9.03
N LYS A 35 6.36 -7.70 -8.26
CA LYS A 35 4.99 -7.94 -8.72
C LYS A 35 4.01 -7.48 -7.65
N LEU A 36 2.84 -7.00 -8.07
CA LEU A 36 1.74 -6.65 -7.19
C LEU A 36 0.43 -7.13 -7.83
N ASP A 37 -0.25 -8.04 -7.15
CA ASP A 37 -1.56 -8.55 -7.55
C ASP A 37 -2.60 -8.15 -6.50
N VAL A 38 -3.77 -7.66 -6.93
CA VAL A 38 -4.90 -7.40 -6.04
C VAL A 38 -5.74 -8.66 -5.98
N LEU A 39 -5.79 -9.29 -4.80
CA LEU A 39 -6.52 -10.55 -4.63
C LEU A 39 -8.03 -10.35 -4.47
N ASN A 40 -8.46 -9.29 -3.78
CA ASN A 40 -9.86 -8.98 -3.50
C ASN A 40 -10.05 -7.48 -3.29
N VAL A 41 -11.21 -6.96 -3.67
CA VAL A 41 -11.68 -5.60 -3.35
C VAL A 41 -12.92 -5.72 -2.47
N ILE A 42 -12.83 -5.22 -1.23
CA ILE A 42 -13.93 -5.29 -0.26
C ILE A 42 -14.59 -3.91 -0.21
N MET A 43 -15.85 -3.85 -0.62
CA MET A 43 -16.68 -2.66 -0.51
C MET A 43 -17.61 -2.84 0.68
N ASP A 44 -17.67 -1.84 1.57
CA ASP A 44 -18.69 -1.85 2.62
C ASP A 44 -20.03 -1.45 2.01
N GLU A 45 -21.12 -2.14 2.35
CA GLU A 45 -22.45 -1.97 1.74
C GLU A 45 -23.12 -0.60 2.01
N GLN A 46 -22.45 0.30 2.75
CA GLN A 46 -23.00 1.58 3.19
C GLN A 46 -23.09 2.66 2.08
N SER A 47 -22.67 2.36 0.85
CA SER A 47 -22.83 3.27 -0.30
C SER A 47 -24.15 3.09 -1.07
N LYS A 48 -25.05 2.18 -0.65
CA LYS A 48 -26.41 2.12 -1.19
C LYS A 48 -27.26 3.24 -0.56
N VAL A 49 -27.23 4.40 -1.22
CA VAL A 49 -28.25 5.45 -1.30
C VAL A 49 -28.95 5.84 0.02
N LYS A 50 -28.60 7.02 0.53
CA LYS A 50 -29.62 8.00 0.92
C LYS A 50 -29.66 9.10 -0.13
#